data_AF-A0A8C5CJZ0-F1
#
_entry.id   AF-A0A8C5CJZ0-F1
#
_cell.length_a   1.000
_cell.length_b   1.000
_cell.length_c   1.000
_cell.angle_alpha   90.00
_cell.angle_beta   90.00
_cell.angle_gamma   90.00
#
_symmetry.space_group_name_H-M   'P 1'
#
loop_
_entity.id
_entity.type
_entity.pdbx_description
1 polymer ?
#
loop_
_entity_poly.entity_id
_entity_poly.type
_entity_poly.pdbx_seq_one_letter_code
_entity_poly.pdbx_strand_id
1 'polypeptide(L)'
;MCRGTLLDLPYPDLKEYIADMNIMLALIINGPVKSFCYRRLQYLSSKFQMHILLNEMKELAAQKKVPHRDFYNIRKVDTHIHASSCMNQKHLLRFIKRAMKKYPGEVVHVERGHGQTLMDVFENMNLTAFDLSVDTLDMHADRNTFHRFDKFNAKYNPIGESILREIFIKTDNHIEGKYFAHIIKEVMEDLEESKYQNSELRLSIYGRSRDEWDKLAKWAVKHAVYSDNVRWLIQVPRLFDVYRTKKQLANFQEMLENIFLPLFEVTVNPRSNPELHLFLQHVGGPSDACLETRAPHPMTHPGPLDGRDQPPYSYYLYYTYANMTVLNHLRRRRGFHTFVLRPHCGEAGPIHHLVSGFMLSENISHGLLLRKAPVLQYLYYLAQIGIAMSPLSNNSLFLSYHRNPLPEYLSRGLMISLSTDDPLQFHFTKEPLMEEYSIAAQVWKLSSCDMCELARNSVLMSGFSHKAKSYWLGPKYSKEGPESNDIRRTNVPDIRVAYRSETLSEELHLITPAVSIGR
;
A
#
# COMPACT_ATOMS: atom_id res chain seq x y z
N MET A 1 21.68 -21.00 -19.51
CA MET A 1 22.02 -19.70 -20.14
C MET A 1 23.45 -19.81 -20.64
N CYS A 2 23.68 -19.59 -21.95
CA CYS A 2 25.03 -19.54 -22.49
C CYS A 2 25.81 -18.42 -21.79
N ARG A 3 27.02 -18.73 -21.29
CA ARG A 3 27.94 -17.74 -20.72
C ARG A 3 28.34 -16.77 -21.84
N GLY A 4 28.11 -15.47 -21.67
CA GLY A 4 28.78 -14.41 -22.44
C GLY A 4 27.93 -13.48 -23.30
N THR A 5 26.62 -13.68 -23.44
CA THR A 5 25.77 -12.66 -24.09
C THR A 5 25.39 -11.57 -23.09
N LEU A 6 25.86 -10.34 -23.32
CA LEU A 6 25.37 -9.14 -22.63
C LEU A 6 23.86 -9.05 -22.82
N LEU A 7 23.11 -9.02 -21.71
CA LEU A 7 21.67 -8.86 -21.75
C LEU A 7 21.35 -7.37 -21.76
N ASP A 8 20.71 -6.89 -22.81
CA ASP A 8 20.15 -5.55 -22.84
C ASP A 8 18.92 -5.50 -21.91
N LEU A 9 19.04 -4.79 -20.79
CA LEU A 9 18.03 -4.64 -19.74
C LEU A 9 17.88 -3.14 -19.46
N PRO A 10 17.11 -2.40 -20.27
CA PRO A 10 17.04 -0.95 -20.19
C PRO A 10 16.41 -0.49 -18.87
N TYR A 11 16.90 0.64 -18.37
CA TYR A 11 16.33 1.38 -17.25
C TYR A 11 16.70 2.87 -17.43
N PRO A 12 15.89 3.81 -16.93
CA PRO A 12 16.22 5.23 -17.05
C PRO A 12 17.48 5.54 -16.27
N ASP A 13 18.40 6.29 -16.86
CA ASP A 13 19.61 6.68 -16.17
C ASP A 13 19.31 7.78 -15.12
N LEU A 14 20.22 7.97 -14.15
CA LEU A 14 19.99 8.90 -13.05
C LEU A 14 19.93 10.35 -13.55
N LYS A 15 20.67 10.70 -14.61
CA LYS A 15 20.71 12.06 -15.15
C LYS A 15 19.41 12.39 -15.87
N GLU A 16 18.89 11.45 -16.66
CA GLU A 16 17.58 11.52 -17.33
C GLU A 16 16.47 11.67 -16.28
N TYR A 17 16.45 10.81 -15.26
CA TYR A 17 15.47 10.91 -14.18
C TYR A 17 15.51 12.28 -13.47
N ILE A 18 16.69 12.79 -13.14
CA ILE A 18 16.83 14.11 -12.50
C ILE A 18 16.38 15.23 -13.45
N ALA A 19 16.71 15.14 -14.74
CA ALA A 19 16.29 16.11 -15.74
C ALA A 19 14.76 16.16 -15.87
N ASP A 20 14.11 15.01 -15.99
CA ASP A 20 12.66 14.89 -16.08
C ASP A 20 11.97 15.36 -14.79
N MET A 21 12.52 15.01 -13.62
CA MET A 21 12.02 15.49 -12.34
C MET A 21 12.08 17.03 -12.27
N ASN A 22 13.17 17.64 -12.75
CA ASN A 22 13.31 19.10 -12.77
C ASN A 22 12.31 19.77 -13.72
N ILE A 23 12.03 19.17 -14.89
CA ILE A 23 10.99 19.63 -15.81
C ILE A 23 9.63 19.61 -15.10
N MET A 24 9.29 18.49 -14.46
CA MET A 24 8.03 18.35 -13.73
C MET A 24 7.91 19.37 -12.58
N LEU A 25 8.98 19.60 -11.83
CA LEU A 25 9.00 20.61 -10.76
C LEU A 25 8.79 22.02 -11.32
N ALA A 26 9.41 22.37 -12.45
CA ALA A 26 9.20 23.65 -13.12
C ALA A 26 7.74 23.82 -13.57
N LEU A 27 7.11 22.77 -14.11
CA LEU A 27 5.70 22.79 -14.54
C LEU A 27 4.74 22.99 -13.38
N ILE A 28 5.01 22.42 -12.21
CA ILE A 28 4.15 22.56 -11.02
C ILE A 28 4.15 23.99 -10.47
N ILE A 29 5.28 24.69 -10.60
CA ILE A 29 5.45 26.06 -10.12
C ILE A 29 4.97 27.08 -11.17
N ASN A 30 4.83 26.68 -12.43
CA ASN A 30 4.37 27.54 -13.51
C ASN A 30 2.94 28.07 -13.26
N GLY A 31 2.81 29.39 -13.11
CA GLY A 31 1.56 30.07 -12.74
C GLY A 31 0.39 29.84 -13.73
N PRO A 32 0.61 30.05 -15.06
CA PRO A 32 -0.39 29.74 -16.08
C PRO A 32 -0.86 28.27 -16.06
N VAL A 33 0.06 27.31 -16.01
CA VAL A 33 -0.28 25.88 -15.96
C VAL A 33 -1.07 25.54 -14.70
N LYS A 34 -0.65 26.06 -13.53
CA LYS A 34 -1.38 25.89 -12.28
C LYS A 34 -2.81 26.43 -12.35
N SER A 35 -3.00 27.62 -12.92
CA SER A 35 -4.32 28.22 -13.12
C SER A 35 -5.19 27.40 -14.06
N PHE A 36 -4.61 26.91 -15.15
CA PHE A 36 -5.30 26.04 -16.11
C PHE A 36 -5.77 24.74 -15.45
N CYS A 37 -4.85 23.99 -14.84
CA CYS A 37 -5.16 22.72 -14.16
C CYS A 37 -6.20 22.92 -13.05
N TYR A 38 -6.08 23.99 -12.25
CA TYR A 38 -7.08 24.30 -11.22
C TYR A 38 -8.48 24.51 -11.83
N ARG A 39 -8.60 25.28 -12.91
CA ARG A 39 -9.88 25.48 -13.61
C ARG A 39 -10.44 24.17 -14.17
N ARG A 40 -9.60 23.31 -14.76
CA ARG A 40 -10.03 21.98 -15.24
C ARG A 40 -10.53 21.10 -14.10
N LEU A 41 -9.84 21.08 -12.97
CA LEU A 41 -10.25 20.30 -11.79
C LEU A 41 -11.56 20.81 -11.18
N GLN A 42 -11.80 22.12 -11.17
CA GLN A 42 -13.10 22.68 -10.77
C GLN A 42 -14.20 22.29 -11.76
N TYR A 43 -13.91 22.36 -13.07
CA TYR A 43 -14.84 21.91 -14.11
C TYR A 43 -15.23 20.45 -13.92
N LEU A 44 -14.28 19.54 -13.67
CA LEU A 44 -14.54 18.12 -13.43
C LEU A 44 -15.48 17.90 -12.24
N SER A 45 -15.26 18.59 -11.12
CA SER A 45 -16.14 18.54 -9.95
C SER A 45 -17.55 19.03 -10.27
N SER A 46 -17.69 20.18 -10.94
CA SER A 46 -19.00 20.73 -11.31
C SER A 46 -19.73 19.88 -12.34
N LYS A 47 -19.01 19.31 -13.32
CA LYS A 47 -19.58 18.39 -14.33
C LYS A 47 -20.13 17.15 -13.65
N PHE A 48 -19.44 16.61 -12.64
CA PHE A 48 -19.92 15.44 -11.92
C PHE A 48 -21.14 15.75 -11.06
N GLN A 49 -21.18 16.91 -10.40
CA GLN A 49 -22.37 17.35 -9.68
C GLN A 49 -23.59 17.44 -10.61
N MET A 50 -23.42 18.03 -11.80
CA MET A 50 -24.48 18.07 -12.81
C MET A 50 -24.91 16.66 -13.25
N HIS A 51 -23.95 15.76 -13.47
CA HIS A 51 -24.23 14.36 -13.81
C HIS A 51 -25.10 13.67 -12.75
N ILE A 52 -24.74 13.81 -11.46
CA ILE A 52 -25.51 13.24 -10.36
C ILE A 52 -26.94 13.80 -10.36
N LEU A 53 -27.11 15.13 -10.47
CA LEU A 53 -28.45 15.75 -10.52
C LEU A 53 -29.34 15.23 -11.66
N LEU A 54 -28.75 14.87 -12.80
CA LEU A 54 -29.49 14.40 -13.98
C LEU A 54 -29.68 12.88 -14.02
N ASN A 55 -28.78 12.11 -13.40
CA ASN A 55 -28.67 10.66 -13.65
C ASN A 55 -28.70 9.78 -12.41
N GLU A 56 -28.61 10.31 -11.18
CA GLU A 56 -28.58 9.50 -9.95
C GLU A 56 -29.75 8.50 -9.87
N MET A 57 -30.97 8.95 -10.17
CA MET A 57 -32.15 8.07 -10.16
C MET A 57 -32.08 6.97 -11.23
N LYS A 58 -31.44 7.23 -12.38
CA LYS A 58 -31.22 6.23 -13.43
C LYS A 58 -30.13 5.25 -13.06
N GLU A 59 -29.05 5.71 -12.45
CA GLU A 59 -27.98 4.88 -11.89
C GLU A 59 -28.56 3.92 -10.83
N LEU A 60 -29.35 4.44 -9.89
CA LEU A 60 -30.02 3.64 -8.87
C LEU A 60 -30.99 2.62 -9.47
N ALA A 61 -31.79 3.03 -10.47
CA ALA A 61 -32.69 2.12 -11.16
C ALA A 61 -31.93 1.02 -11.91
N ALA A 62 -30.76 1.31 -12.48
CA ALA A 62 -29.91 0.31 -13.13
C ALA A 62 -29.35 -0.72 -12.13
N GLN A 63 -28.88 -0.28 -10.95
CA GLN A 63 -28.44 -1.20 -9.90
C GLN A 63 -29.59 -2.12 -9.43
N LYS A 64 -30.78 -1.55 -9.19
CA LYS A 64 -31.96 -2.32 -8.74
C LYS A 64 -32.44 -3.37 -9.76
N LYS A 65 -32.12 -3.20 -11.04
CA LYS A 65 -32.43 -4.18 -12.10
C LYS A 65 -31.50 -5.39 -12.07
N VAL A 66 -30.37 -5.32 -11.38
CA VAL A 66 -29.43 -6.43 -11.27
C VAL A 66 -29.79 -7.29 -10.07
N PRO A 67 -30.34 -8.50 -10.26
CA PRO A 67 -30.69 -9.36 -9.14
C PRO A 67 -29.42 -9.86 -8.44
N HIS A 68 -29.51 -10.06 -7.12
CA HIS A 68 -28.45 -10.65 -6.28
C HIS A 68 -27.12 -9.89 -6.24
N ARG A 69 -27.08 -8.62 -6.68
CA ARG A 69 -25.92 -7.75 -6.55
C ARG A 69 -26.26 -6.50 -5.77
N ASP A 70 -25.43 -6.25 -4.77
CA ASP A 70 -25.40 -5.07 -3.94
C ASP A 70 -23.95 -4.84 -3.49
N PHE A 71 -23.75 -3.89 -2.59
CA PHE A 71 -22.42 -3.56 -2.09
C PHE A 71 -21.73 -4.69 -1.31
N TYR A 72 -22.46 -5.63 -0.69
CA TYR A 72 -21.89 -6.76 0.03
C TYR A 72 -21.41 -7.87 -0.94
N ASN A 73 -22.07 -7.97 -2.10
CA ASN A 73 -21.86 -9.04 -3.07
C ASN A 73 -20.90 -8.69 -4.22
N ILE A 74 -20.13 -7.60 -4.08
CA ILE A 74 -19.09 -7.18 -5.01
C ILE A 74 -17.71 -7.32 -4.39
N ARG A 75 -16.73 -7.64 -5.23
CA ARG A 75 -15.34 -7.81 -4.82
C ARG A 75 -14.71 -6.48 -4.47
N LYS A 76 -14.04 -6.43 -3.33
CA LYS A 76 -13.29 -5.26 -2.86
C LYS A 76 -11.96 -5.72 -2.26
N VAL A 77 -10.91 -4.98 -2.57
CA VAL A 77 -9.55 -5.28 -2.13
C VAL A 77 -9.10 -4.18 -1.19
N ASP A 78 -8.63 -4.54 -0.01
CA ASP A 78 -7.85 -3.62 0.82
C ASP A 78 -6.47 -3.43 0.19
N THR A 79 -6.29 -2.32 -0.51
CA THR A 79 -5.10 -2.04 -1.33
C THR A 79 -3.91 -1.49 -0.53
N HIS A 80 -4.11 -1.20 0.75
CA HIS A 80 -3.03 -0.71 1.61
C HIS A 80 -3.32 -1.06 3.08
N ILE A 81 -2.61 -2.09 3.53
CA ILE A 81 -2.70 -2.59 4.90
C ILE A 81 -1.35 -3.17 5.33
N HIS A 82 -0.92 -2.83 6.54
CA HIS A 82 0.31 -3.36 7.14
C HIS A 82 0.05 -4.69 7.83
N ALA A 83 0.83 -5.73 7.50
CA ALA A 83 0.61 -7.07 8.05
C ALA A 83 0.74 -7.11 9.57
N SER A 84 1.61 -6.28 10.15
CA SER A 84 1.81 -6.20 11.60
C SER A 84 0.59 -5.66 12.37
N SER A 85 -0.34 -5.01 11.69
CA SER A 85 -1.49 -4.32 12.28
C SER A 85 -2.80 -4.71 11.59
N CYS A 86 -2.82 -5.83 10.84
CA CYS A 86 -3.98 -6.22 10.04
C CYS A 86 -5.16 -6.78 10.85
N MET A 87 -4.98 -7.04 12.14
CA MET A 87 -6.02 -7.49 13.07
C MET A 87 -6.46 -6.34 13.99
N ASN A 88 -7.69 -6.36 14.48
CA ASN A 88 -8.12 -5.43 15.53
C ASN A 88 -7.58 -5.81 16.92
N GLN A 89 -7.65 -4.89 17.88
CA GLN A 89 -7.12 -5.10 19.24
C GLN A 89 -7.81 -6.23 19.99
N LYS A 90 -9.12 -6.39 19.80
CA LYS A 90 -9.89 -7.46 20.44
C LYS A 90 -9.41 -8.84 19.98
N HIS A 91 -9.08 -8.98 18.70
CA HIS A 91 -8.53 -10.21 18.12
C HIS A 91 -7.14 -10.49 18.69
N LEU A 92 -6.23 -9.52 18.66
CA LEU A 92 -4.89 -9.68 19.24
C LEU A 92 -4.95 -10.04 20.73
N LEU A 93 -5.77 -9.33 21.52
CA LEU A 93 -5.96 -9.62 22.94
C LEU A 93 -6.45 -11.05 23.17
N ARG A 94 -7.48 -11.48 22.42
CA ARG A 94 -8.01 -12.84 22.50
C ARG A 94 -6.94 -13.87 22.17
N PHE A 95 -6.11 -13.59 21.16
CA PHE A 95 -5.00 -14.46 20.79
C PHE A 95 -3.98 -14.58 21.93
N ILE A 96 -3.53 -13.45 22.49
CA ILE A 96 -2.57 -13.41 23.62
C ILE A 96 -3.11 -14.21 24.80
N LYS A 97 -4.36 -13.95 25.23
CA LYS A 97 -4.99 -14.68 26.34
C LYS A 97 -5.07 -16.19 26.09
N ARG A 98 -5.37 -16.59 24.85
CA ARG A 98 -5.42 -18.01 24.47
C ARG A 98 -4.02 -18.64 24.46
N ALA A 99 -3.00 -17.93 23.98
CA ALA A 99 -1.62 -18.39 23.97
C ALA A 99 -1.10 -18.59 25.41
N MET A 100 -1.35 -17.64 26.31
CA MET A 100 -0.98 -17.76 27.74
C MET A 100 -1.59 -18.99 28.40
N LYS A 101 -2.84 -19.34 28.06
CA LYS A 101 -3.52 -20.53 28.62
C LYS A 101 -3.02 -21.84 28.01
N LYS A 102 -2.70 -21.85 26.72
CA LYS A 102 -2.40 -23.09 25.98
C LYS A 102 -0.91 -23.44 25.98
N TYR A 103 -0.03 -22.43 26.01
CA TYR A 103 1.42 -22.59 25.86
C TYR A 103 2.21 -21.81 26.94
N PRO A 104 1.89 -21.95 28.25
CA PRO A 104 2.56 -21.16 29.29
C PRO A 104 4.07 -21.44 29.39
N GLY A 105 4.48 -22.71 29.24
CA GLY A 105 5.89 -23.12 29.35
C GLY A 105 6.68 -23.06 28.03
N GLU A 106 6.13 -22.51 26.95
CA GLU A 106 6.88 -22.34 25.70
C GLU A 106 7.93 -21.24 25.89
N VAL A 107 9.21 -21.54 25.60
CA VAL A 107 10.29 -20.55 25.67
C VAL A 107 10.13 -19.59 24.49
N VAL A 108 9.86 -18.31 24.77
CA VAL A 108 9.49 -17.31 23.74
C VAL A 108 10.53 -16.22 23.56
N HIS A 109 11.41 -16.03 24.54
CA HIS A 109 12.46 -15.03 24.52
C HIS A 109 13.71 -15.56 25.21
N VAL A 110 14.89 -15.07 24.82
CA VAL A 110 16.16 -15.41 25.47
C VAL A 110 16.87 -14.12 25.84
N GLU A 111 17.05 -13.90 27.13
CA GLU A 111 17.74 -12.74 27.65
C GLU A 111 19.01 -13.20 28.39
N ARG A 112 20.19 -12.70 27.98
CA ARG A 112 21.50 -13.03 28.59
C ARG A 112 21.74 -14.55 28.74
N GLY A 113 21.34 -15.33 27.74
CA GLY A 113 21.51 -16.79 27.71
C GLY A 113 20.48 -17.57 28.54
N HIS A 114 19.55 -16.91 29.23
CA HIS A 114 18.45 -17.55 29.96
C HIS A 114 17.18 -17.49 29.12
N GLY A 115 16.59 -18.66 28.86
CA GLY A 115 15.30 -18.76 28.17
C GLY A 115 14.17 -18.34 29.12
N GLN A 116 13.36 -17.38 28.70
CA GLN A 116 12.13 -16.98 29.38
C GLN A 116 10.94 -17.67 28.70
N THR A 117 10.14 -18.35 29.50
CA THR A 117 8.85 -18.90 29.06
C THR A 117 7.83 -17.78 28.86
N LEU A 118 6.75 -18.08 28.14
CA LEU A 118 5.66 -17.12 27.99
C LEU A 118 5.11 -16.70 29.35
N MET A 119 5.02 -17.63 30.31
CA MET A 119 4.62 -17.33 31.68
C MET A 119 5.60 -16.38 32.36
N ASP A 120 6.91 -16.64 32.28
CA ASP A 120 7.94 -15.77 32.89
C ASP A 120 7.88 -14.33 32.35
N VAL A 121 7.63 -14.16 31.04
CA VAL A 121 7.52 -12.82 30.43
C VAL A 121 6.37 -12.02 31.04
N PHE A 122 5.21 -12.64 31.26
CA PHE A 122 4.05 -11.98 31.85
C PHE A 122 4.18 -11.78 33.36
N GLU A 123 4.81 -12.72 34.07
CA GLU A 123 5.13 -12.58 35.49
C GLU A 123 6.11 -11.44 35.75
N ASN A 124 7.14 -11.28 34.91
CA ASN A 124 8.09 -10.16 35.00
C ASN A 124 7.42 -8.79 34.79
N MET A 125 6.30 -8.75 34.05
CA MET A 125 5.50 -7.53 33.85
C MET A 125 4.45 -7.32 34.96
N ASN A 126 4.33 -8.24 35.94
CA ASN A 126 3.26 -8.28 36.94
C ASN A 126 1.85 -8.25 36.32
N LEU A 127 1.65 -8.98 35.21
CA LEU A 127 0.37 -9.01 34.50
C LEU A 127 -0.18 -10.44 34.38
N THR A 128 -1.46 -10.63 34.73
CA THR A 128 -2.15 -11.89 34.48
C THR A 128 -3.04 -11.82 33.24
N ALA A 129 -3.45 -12.98 32.71
CA ALA A 129 -4.40 -13.04 31.60
C ALA A 129 -5.77 -12.40 31.93
N PHE A 130 -6.11 -12.28 33.22
CA PHE A 130 -7.34 -11.63 33.67
C PHE A 130 -7.22 -10.11 33.54
N ASP A 131 -6.06 -9.55 33.91
CA ASP A 131 -5.80 -8.11 33.94
C ASP A 131 -5.70 -7.49 32.54
N LEU A 132 -5.34 -8.29 31.53
CA LEU A 132 -5.24 -7.81 30.15
C LEU A 132 -6.62 -7.41 29.60
N SER A 133 -6.79 -6.15 29.23
CA SER A 133 -7.91 -5.59 28.49
C SER A 133 -7.45 -4.94 27.18
N VAL A 134 -8.40 -4.48 26.35
CA VAL A 134 -8.07 -3.71 25.16
C VAL A 134 -7.36 -2.41 25.56
N ASP A 135 -7.82 -1.75 26.63
CA ASP A 135 -7.23 -0.51 27.12
C ASP A 135 -5.81 -0.73 27.65
N THR A 136 -5.53 -1.86 28.32
CA THR A 136 -4.16 -2.15 28.80
C THR A 136 -3.18 -2.42 27.66
N LEU A 137 -3.65 -2.92 26.51
CA LEU A 137 -2.78 -3.08 25.34
C LEU A 137 -2.31 -1.72 24.81
N ASP A 138 -3.11 -0.67 25.01
CA ASP A 138 -2.82 0.72 24.65
C ASP A 138 -2.31 0.90 23.20
N MET A 139 -2.88 0.14 22.26
CA MET A 139 -2.46 0.16 20.86
C MET A 139 -3.34 1.05 19.98
N HIS A 140 -4.47 1.58 20.47
CA HIS A 140 -5.31 2.49 19.69
C HIS A 140 -4.62 3.86 19.51
N ALA A 141 -4.76 4.45 18.33
CA ALA A 141 -4.39 5.84 18.09
C ALA A 141 -5.42 6.78 18.76
N ASP A 142 -4.97 7.73 19.54
CA ASP A 142 -5.83 8.64 20.31
C ASP A 142 -5.68 10.10 19.85
N ARG A 143 -6.35 11.04 20.52
CA ARG A 143 -6.18 12.47 20.22
C ARG A 143 -4.74 12.95 20.40
N ASN A 144 -3.91 12.23 21.16
CA ASN A 144 -2.52 12.58 21.42
C ASN A 144 -1.56 12.10 20.32
N THR A 145 -2.00 11.24 19.39
CA THR A 145 -1.20 10.81 18.23
C THR A 145 -1.24 11.79 17.06
N PHE A 146 -2.16 12.76 17.07
CA PHE A 146 -2.29 13.76 16.00
C PHE A 146 -0.97 14.55 15.82
N HIS A 147 -0.36 14.47 14.64
CA HIS A 147 0.97 15.01 14.32
C HIS A 147 2.16 14.48 15.17
N ARG A 148 1.96 13.44 16.00
CA ARG A 148 2.97 12.89 16.92
C ARG A 148 3.37 11.47 16.53
N PHE A 149 4.20 11.36 15.50
CA PHE A 149 4.69 10.06 14.99
C PHE A 149 5.53 9.26 15.99
N ASP A 150 6.20 9.94 16.91
CA ASP A 150 6.91 9.30 18.01
C ASP A 150 5.94 8.51 18.90
N LYS A 151 4.80 9.11 19.25
CA LYS A 151 3.74 8.46 20.02
C LYS A 151 3.05 7.36 19.21
N PHE A 152 2.77 7.60 17.93
CA PHE A 152 2.20 6.57 17.05
C PHE A 152 3.10 5.34 16.92
N ASN A 153 4.41 5.54 16.74
CA ASN A 153 5.36 4.42 16.66
C ASN A 153 5.39 3.57 17.94
N ALA A 154 5.16 4.19 19.10
CA ALA A 154 5.05 3.48 20.38
C ALA A 154 3.78 2.59 20.43
N LYS A 155 2.70 2.96 19.73
CA LYS A 155 1.45 2.18 19.65
C LYS A 155 1.59 0.84 18.91
N TYR A 156 2.73 0.57 18.27
CA TYR A 156 3.03 -0.77 17.76
C TYR A 156 3.49 -1.74 18.85
N ASN A 157 3.83 -1.25 20.06
CA ASN A 157 4.26 -2.07 21.18
C ASN A 157 3.05 -2.35 22.11
N PRO A 158 2.59 -3.62 22.22
CA PRO A 158 1.53 -3.96 23.16
C PRO A 158 1.94 -3.61 24.59
N ILE A 159 1.08 -2.90 25.33
CA ILE A 159 1.31 -2.44 26.71
C ILE A 159 2.52 -1.49 26.81
N GLY A 160 2.99 -0.94 25.67
CA GLY A 160 4.23 -0.17 25.59
C GLY A 160 5.50 -1.02 25.58
N GLU A 161 5.39 -2.35 25.70
CA GLU A 161 6.51 -3.27 25.83
C GLU A 161 6.96 -3.84 24.48
N SER A 162 8.23 -3.59 24.15
CA SER A 162 8.81 -4.02 22.86
C SER A 162 8.92 -5.54 22.73
N ILE A 163 9.07 -6.26 23.85
CA ILE A 163 9.19 -7.72 23.88
C ILE A 163 7.89 -8.42 23.44
N LEU A 164 6.71 -7.88 23.80
CA LEU A 164 5.43 -8.46 23.36
C LEU A 164 5.23 -8.28 21.85
N ARG A 165 5.67 -7.15 21.31
CA ARG A 165 5.70 -6.94 19.85
C ARG A 165 6.62 -7.94 19.16
N GLU A 166 7.80 -8.18 19.72
CA GLU A 166 8.75 -9.16 19.21
C GLU A 166 8.13 -10.57 19.19
N ILE A 167 7.49 -10.98 20.28
CA ILE A 167 6.90 -12.31 20.42
C ILE A 167 5.70 -12.52 19.48
N PHE A 168 4.76 -11.56 19.42
CA PHE A 168 3.46 -11.76 18.76
C PHE A 168 3.35 -11.16 17.35
N ILE A 169 4.18 -10.16 17.00
CA ILE A 169 3.98 -9.31 15.80
C ILE A 169 5.25 -9.23 14.93
N LYS A 170 6.25 -10.11 15.16
CA LYS A 170 7.44 -10.24 14.32
C LYS A 170 7.53 -11.60 13.66
N THR A 171 8.07 -11.60 12.45
CA THR A 171 8.37 -12.80 11.66
C THR A 171 9.68 -13.47 12.09
N ASP A 172 10.67 -12.66 12.52
CA ASP A 172 11.98 -13.09 12.99
C ASP A 172 12.09 -12.85 14.51
N ASN A 173 11.98 -13.93 15.29
CA ASN A 173 12.12 -13.96 16.76
C ASN A 173 12.54 -15.38 17.21
N HIS A 174 12.67 -15.62 18.52
CA HIS A 174 13.14 -16.90 19.06
C HIS A 174 12.26 -18.12 18.66
N ILE A 175 10.94 -17.94 18.57
CA ILE A 175 9.98 -18.97 18.14
C ILE A 175 9.72 -18.94 16.62
N GLU A 176 10.63 -18.32 15.87
CA GLU A 176 10.57 -18.21 14.41
C GLU A 176 9.22 -17.67 13.90
N GLY A 177 8.66 -16.67 14.58
CA GLY A 177 7.43 -15.99 14.17
C GLY A 177 6.15 -16.85 14.22
N LYS A 178 6.17 -17.98 14.94
CA LYS A 178 5.04 -18.93 15.06
C LYS A 178 3.72 -18.26 15.44
N TYR A 179 3.72 -17.37 16.44
CA TYR A 179 2.50 -16.69 16.87
C TYR A 179 1.99 -15.69 15.84
N PHE A 180 2.87 -14.91 15.24
CA PHE A 180 2.49 -13.97 14.21
C PHE A 180 1.89 -14.68 12.99
N ALA A 181 2.50 -15.78 12.54
CA ALA A 181 1.95 -16.60 11.47
C ALA A 181 0.54 -17.13 11.79
N HIS A 182 0.31 -17.55 13.03
CA HIS A 182 -0.99 -18.05 13.46
C HIS A 182 -2.05 -16.94 13.51
N ILE A 183 -1.69 -15.72 13.94
CA ILE A 183 -2.59 -14.56 13.87
C ILE A 183 -2.95 -14.24 12.42
N ILE A 184 -1.97 -14.20 11.52
CA ILE A 184 -2.22 -13.95 10.09
C ILE A 184 -3.14 -15.01 9.50
N LYS A 185 -2.98 -16.29 9.88
CA LYS A 185 -3.89 -17.35 9.43
C LYS A 185 -5.33 -17.14 9.88
N GLU A 186 -5.56 -16.71 11.12
CA GLU A 186 -6.93 -16.37 11.56
C GLU A 186 -7.51 -15.21 10.76
N VAL A 187 -6.69 -14.22 10.39
CA VAL A 187 -7.13 -13.13 9.50
C VAL A 187 -7.42 -13.64 8.07
N MET A 188 -6.62 -14.58 7.56
CA MET A 188 -6.86 -15.22 6.27
C MET A 188 -8.15 -16.04 6.27
N GLU A 189 -8.41 -16.80 7.34
CA GLU A 189 -9.65 -17.56 7.52
C GLU A 189 -10.87 -16.63 7.54
N ASP A 190 -10.80 -15.51 8.25
CA ASP A 190 -11.87 -14.49 8.25
C ASP A 190 -12.10 -13.88 6.85
N LEU A 191 -11.05 -13.68 6.06
CA LEU A 191 -11.14 -13.20 4.66
C LEU A 191 -11.70 -14.26 3.69
N GLU A 192 -11.44 -15.54 3.94
CA GLU A 192 -11.98 -16.64 3.15
C GLU A 192 -13.47 -16.87 3.46
N GLU A 193 -13.87 -16.73 4.73
CA GLU A 193 -15.27 -16.72 5.16
C GLU A 193 -16.01 -15.51 4.54
N SER A 194 -15.41 -14.32 4.62
CA SER A 194 -15.95 -13.10 4.00
C SER A 194 -15.65 -13.07 2.50
N LYS A 195 -16.37 -13.94 1.77
CA LYS A 195 -16.15 -14.29 0.35
C LYS A 195 -15.72 -13.13 -0.54
N TYR A 196 -16.21 -11.91 -0.36
CA TYR A 196 -16.00 -10.78 -1.28
C TYR A 196 -14.89 -9.81 -0.88
N GLN A 197 -14.21 -10.05 0.25
CA GLN A 197 -13.11 -9.24 0.73
C GLN A 197 -11.76 -9.90 0.43
N ASN A 198 -10.81 -9.07 0.02
CA ASN A 198 -9.48 -9.46 -0.41
C ASN A 198 -8.47 -8.43 0.14
N SER A 199 -7.20 -8.79 0.28
CA SER A 199 -6.23 -7.92 0.96
C SER A 199 -4.83 -7.98 0.34
N GLU A 200 -4.16 -6.83 0.34
CA GLU A 200 -2.77 -6.66 -0.07
C GLU A 200 -1.88 -6.31 1.13
N LEU A 201 -1.52 -7.33 1.91
CA LEU A 201 -0.76 -7.19 3.14
C LEU A 201 0.70 -6.81 2.88
N ARG A 202 1.24 -5.87 3.67
CA ARG A 202 2.63 -5.40 3.58
C ARG A 202 3.52 -6.02 4.65
N LEU A 203 4.59 -6.70 4.22
CA LEU A 203 5.64 -7.26 5.09
C LEU A 203 6.96 -6.50 4.94
N SER A 204 7.67 -6.25 6.03
CA SER A 204 8.89 -5.45 5.97
C SER A 204 10.14 -6.26 5.64
N ILE A 205 10.95 -5.74 4.72
CA ILE A 205 12.39 -6.05 4.58
C ILE A 205 13.14 -4.75 4.85
N TYR A 206 14.09 -4.77 5.77
CA TYR A 206 14.82 -3.59 6.23
C TYR A 206 16.12 -3.37 5.47
N GLY A 207 16.65 -4.39 4.80
CA GLY A 207 17.89 -4.30 4.04
C GLY A 207 19.13 -4.20 4.92
N ARG A 208 19.06 -4.64 6.18
CA ARG A 208 20.22 -4.64 7.08
C ARG A 208 21.18 -5.80 6.83
N SER A 209 20.65 -6.89 6.28
CA SER A 209 21.42 -8.09 5.97
C SER A 209 20.77 -8.85 4.81
N ARG A 210 21.58 -9.62 4.08
CA ARG A 210 21.15 -10.42 2.91
C ARG A 210 20.22 -11.57 3.30
N ASP A 211 20.34 -12.07 4.52
CA ASP A 211 19.55 -13.20 5.05
C ASP A 211 18.10 -12.84 5.40
N GLU A 212 17.72 -11.55 5.38
CA GLU A 212 16.35 -11.13 5.70
C GLU A 212 15.31 -11.76 4.76
N TRP A 213 15.62 -11.87 3.46
CA TRP A 213 14.77 -12.55 2.49
C TRP A 213 14.62 -14.04 2.79
N ASP A 214 15.73 -14.70 3.12
CA ASP A 214 15.75 -16.13 3.41
C ASP A 214 14.94 -16.44 4.67
N LYS A 215 15.09 -15.63 5.72
CA LYS A 215 14.31 -15.73 6.96
C LYS A 215 12.82 -15.52 6.71
N LEU A 216 12.46 -14.48 5.95
CA LEU A 216 11.06 -14.19 5.65
C LEU A 216 10.41 -15.30 4.81
N ALA A 217 11.13 -15.79 3.80
CA ALA A 217 10.66 -16.89 2.97
C ALA A 217 10.48 -18.19 3.76
N LYS A 218 11.47 -18.53 4.61
CA LYS A 218 11.37 -19.69 5.51
C LYS A 218 10.17 -19.56 6.46
N TRP A 219 9.95 -18.39 7.05
CA TRP A 219 8.77 -18.13 7.89
C TRP A 219 7.46 -18.38 7.11
N ALA A 220 7.34 -17.82 5.91
CA ALA A 220 6.13 -17.96 5.10
C ALA A 220 5.85 -19.41 4.69
N VAL A 221 6.88 -20.16 4.27
CA VAL A 221 6.78 -21.56 3.83
C VAL A 221 6.59 -22.51 5.01
N LYS A 222 7.43 -22.41 6.05
CA LYS A 222 7.37 -23.28 7.24
C LYS A 222 6.02 -23.21 7.92
N HIS A 223 5.46 -22.00 8.05
CA HIS A 223 4.17 -21.81 8.67
C HIS A 223 3.01 -21.84 7.67
N ALA A 224 3.23 -22.06 6.38
CA ALA A 224 2.20 -22.08 5.33
C ALA A 224 1.26 -20.86 5.40
N VAL A 225 1.83 -19.66 5.40
CA VAL A 225 1.09 -18.38 5.50
C VAL A 225 0.64 -17.93 4.12
N TYR A 226 -0.34 -18.64 3.56
CA TYR A 226 -0.85 -18.46 2.21
C TYR A 226 -2.39 -18.46 2.20
N SER A 227 -2.97 -17.61 1.34
CA SER A 227 -4.41 -17.62 1.01
C SER A 227 -4.62 -17.12 -0.42
N ASP A 228 -5.67 -17.62 -1.09
CA ASP A 228 -6.11 -17.10 -2.39
C ASP A 228 -6.67 -15.68 -2.28
N ASN A 229 -7.08 -15.26 -1.08
CA ASN A 229 -7.66 -13.94 -0.83
C ASN A 229 -6.62 -12.87 -0.50
N VAL A 230 -5.35 -13.25 -0.32
CA VAL A 230 -4.26 -12.37 0.11
C VAL A 230 -3.14 -12.31 -0.91
N ARG A 231 -2.59 -11.12 -1.13
CA ARG A 231 -1.33 -10.90 -1.83
C ARG A 231 -0.37 -10.12 -0.95
N TRP A 232 0.92 -10.40 -1.12
CA TRP A 232 1.96 -9.76 -0.32
C TRP A 232 2.62 -8.62 -1.10
N LEU A 233 2.83 -7.50 -0.43
CA LEU A 233 3.76 -6.47 -0.87
C LEU A 233 4.91 -6.39 0.13
N ILE A 234 6.11 -6.16 -0.39
CA ILE A 234 7.30 -6.06 0.46
C ILE A 234 7.58 -4.59 0.69
N GLN A 235 7.67 -4.20 1.94
CA GLN A 235 7.81 -2.81 2.31
C GLN A 235 9.22 -2.54 2.83
N VAL A 236 9.87 -1.50 2.33
CA VAL A 236 11.25 -1.15 2.72
C VAL A 236 11.28 0.16 3.50
N PRO A 237 11.41 0.13 4.84
CA PRO A 237 11.53 1.34 5.65
C PRO A 237 12.78 2.18 5.29
N ARG A 238 12.63 3.48 5.01
CA ARG A 238 13.77 4.40 4.80
C ARG A 238 14.43 4.81 6.12
N LEU A 239 15.10 3.85 6.76
CA LEU A 239 15.77 4.00 8.06
C LEU A 239 17.30 3.86 7.97
N PHE A 240 17.88 4.12 6.79
CA PHE A 240 19.32 4.00 6.55
C PHE A 240 20.16 4.83 7.53
N ASP A 241 19.77 6.07 7.81
CA ASP A 241 20.38 6.94 8.83
C ASP A 241 20.50 6.26 10.20
N VAL A 242 19.43 5.59 10.64
CA VAL A 242 19.40 4.84 11.90
C VAL A 242 20.37 3.67 11.85
N TYR A 243 20.36 2.89 10.76
CA TYR A 243 21.23 1.72 10.60
C TYR A 243 22.70 2.12 10.51
N ARG A 244 22.99 3.21 9.83
CA ARG A 244 24.33 3.78 9.71
C ARG A 244 24.84 4.29 11.05
N THR A 245 24.01 5.03 11.80
CA THR A 245 24.38 5.53 13.15
C THR A 245 24.69 4.38 14.10
N LYS A 246 23.96 3.26 13.97
CA LYS A 246 24.21 2.02 14.71
C LYS A 246 25.35 1.16 14.13
N LYS A 247 26.04 1.63 13.10
CA LYS A 247 27.11 0.89 12.38
C LYS A 247 26.68 -0.49 11.87
N GLN A 248 25.39 -0.64 11.56
CA GLN A 248 24.83 -1.87 10.97
C GLN A 248 25.03 -1.92 9.45
N LEU A 249 25.17 -0.75 8.80
CA LEU A 249 25.41 -0.61 7.37
C LEU A 249 26.51 0.42 7.14
N ALA A 250 27.42 0.14 6.20
CA ALA A 250 28.52 1.02 5.83
C ALA A 250 28.09 2.13 4.86
N ASN A 251 27.22 1.80 3.90
CA ASN A 251 26.75 2.74 2.87
C ASN A 251 25.38 2.32 2.31
N PHE A 252 24.77 3.20 1.50
CA PHE A 252 23.44 2.95 0.95
C PHE A 252 23.43 1.83 -0.12
N GLN A 253 24.56 1.64 -0.81
CA GLN A 253 24.71 0.56 -1.78
C GLN A 253 24.58 -0.82 -1.11
N GLU A 254 25.15 -1.00 0.09
CA GLU A 254 25.02 -2.22 0.88
C GLU A 254 23.53 -2.52 1.22
N MET A 255 22.74 -1.50 1.56
CA MET A 255 21.30 -1.65 1.77
C MET A 255 20.59 -2.15 0.51
N LEU A 256 20.90 -1.55 -0.65
CA LEU A 256 20.32 -1.96 -1.94
C LEU A 256 20.74 -3.38 -2.31
N GLU A 257 21.99 -3.76 -2.08
CA GLU A 257 22.47 -5.13 -2.30
C GLU A 257 21.73 -6.13 -1.41
N ASN A 258 21.55 -5.82 -0.13
CA ASN A 258 20.80 -6.67 0.79
C ASN A 258 19.33 -6.87 0.35
N ILE A 259 18.75 -5.89 -0.33
CA ILE A 259 17.37 -5.96 -0.83
C ILE A 259 17.29 -6.70 -2.18
N PHE A 260 18.12 -6.34 -3.16
CA PHE A 260 17.94 -6.78 -4.54
C PHE A 260 18.80 -7.97 -4.93
N LEU A 261 20.00 -8.13 -4.37
CA LEU A 261 20.91 -9.20 -4.77
C LEU A 261 20.31 -10.61 -4.52
N PRO A 262 19.69 -10.91 -3.35
CA PRO A 262 19.03 -12.20 -3.14
C PRO A 262 17.92 -12.48 -4.18
N LEU A 263 17.22 -11.44 -4.61
CA LEU A 263 16.17 -11.54 -5.63
C LEU A 263 16.74 -11.83 -7.02
N PHE A 264 17.89 -11.24 -7.38
CA PHE A 264 18.59 -11.55 -8.61
C PHE A 264 19.13 -12.99 -8.59
N GLU A 265 19.76 -13.41 -7.49
CA GLU A 265 20.33 -14.75 -7.34
C GLU A 265 19.27 -15.84 -7.50
N VAL A 266 18.14 -15.73 -6.78
CA VAL A 266 17.04 -16.71 -6.90
C VAL A 266 16.36 -16.63 -8.27
N THR A 267 16.33 -15.45 -8.90
CA THR A 267 15.80 -15.28 -10.26
C THR A 267 16.73 -15.92 -11.29
N VAL A 268 18.05 -15.94 -11.09
CA VAL A 268 19.02 -16.62 -11.97
C VAL A 268 19.08 -18.11 -11.71
N ASN A 269 18.99 -18.54 -10.46
CA ASN A 269 19.00 -19.94 -10.07
C ASN A 269 17.95 -20.21 -8.98
N PRO A 270 16.72 -20.64 -9.33
CA PRO A 270 15.68 -20.95 -8.33
C PRO A 270 16.08 -22.04 -7.32
N ARG A 271 17.08 -22.86 -7.63
CA ARG A 271 17.59 -23.90 -6.72
C ARG A 271 18.51 -23.34 -5.63
N SER A 272 19.01 -22.10 -5.74
CA SER A 272 19.85 -21.50 -4.69
C SER A 272 19.04 -21.23 -3.42
N ASN A 273 17.77 -20.86 -3.58
CA ASN A 273 16.83 -20.70 -2.48
C ASN A 273 15.39 -21.06 -2.95
N PRO A 274 14.99 -22.34 -2.81
CA PRO A 274 13.67 -22.81 -3.21
C PRO A 274 12.52 -22.15 -2.45
N GLU A 275 12.69 -21.90 -1.14
CA GLU A 275 11.67 -21.29 -0.29
C GLU A 275 11.39 -19.84 -0.73
N LEU A 276 12.45 -19.08 -1.02
CA LEU A 276 12.31 -17.72 -1.55
C LEU A 276 11.66 -17.75 -2.94
N HIS A 277 12.04 -18.68 -3.81
CA HIS A 277 11.39 -18.79 -5.12
C HIS A 277 9.88 -19.03 -5.00
N LEU A 278 9.46 -19.93 -4.11
CA LEU A 278 8.05 -20.20 -3.83
C LEU A 278 7.34 -18.98 -3.24
N PHE A 279 7.93 -18.33 -2.24
CA PHE A 279 7.36 -17.14 -1.62
C PHE A 279 7.12 -16.02 -2.65
N LEU A 280 8.07 -15.79 -3.55
CA LEU A 280 7.98 -14.77 -4.60
C LEU A 280 6.91 -15.07 -5.67
N GLN A 281 6.30 -16.26 -5.70
CA GLN A 281 5.13 -16.50 -6.56
C GLN A 281 3.86 -15.81 -6.05
N HIS A 282 3.84 -15.44 -4.77
CA HIS A 282 2.70 -14.82 -4.11
C HIS A 282 2.91 -13.35 -3.73
N VAL A 283 4.11 -12.81 -4.03
CA VAL A 283 4.48 -11.41 -3.79
C VAL A 283 4.19 -10.58 -5.05
N GLY A 284 3.35 -9.55 -4.92
CA GLY A 284 3.00 -8.60 -5.99
C GLY A 284 4.08 -7.55 -6.29
N GLY A 285 5.04 -7.35 -5.39
CA GLY A 285 6.19 -6.47 -5.58
C GLY A 285 6.67 -5.74 -4.33
N PRO A 286 7.84 -5.08 -4.37
CA PRO A 286 8.26 -4.20 -3.32
C PRO A 286 7.48 -2.86 -3.39
N SER A 287 6.70 -2.57 -2.37
CA SER A 287 6.27 -1.24 -1.98
C SER A 287 7.40 -0.50 -1.25
N ASP A 288 7.62 0.79 -1.49
CA ASP A 288 8.43 1.58 -0.57
C ASP A 288 7.52 1.94 0.63
N ALA A 289 7.87 1.49 1.84
CA ALA A 289 7.22 1.98 3.05
C ALA A 289 8.05 3.08 3.64
N CYS A 290 7.53 4.30 3.66
CA CYS A 290 8.15 5.28 4.52
C CYS A 290 7.23 6.36 5.04
N LEU A 291 7.46 6.67 6.32
CA LEU A 291 7.17 7.94 6.96
C LEU A 291 7.86 9.08 6.19
N GLU A 292 7.08 9.92 5.54
CA GLU A 292 7.52 10.94 4.59
C GLU A 292 8.24 12.15 5.22
N THR A 293 8.45 12.16 6.53
CA THR A 293 8.72 13.38 7.30
C THR A 293 10.20 13.75 7.52
N ARG A 294 11.18 12.94 7.09
CA ARG A 294 12.56 13.05 7.61
C ARG A 294 13.67 13.59 6.68
N ALA A 295 13.41 13.89 5.41
CA ALA A 295 14.43 14.52 4.55
C ALA A 295 13.81 15.59 3.64
N PRO A 296 14.09 16.90 3.86
CA PRO A 296 13.42 17.99 3.16
C PRO A 296 14.02 18.36 1.79
N HIS A 297 15.16 17.80 1.38
CA HIS A 297 15.91 18.33 0.23
C HIS A 297 15.65 17.51 -1.04
N PRO A 298 15.27 18.15 -2.16
CA PRO A 298 15.17 17.47 -3.46
C PRO A 298 16.56 17.00 -3.92
N MET A 299 16.60 15.94 -4.74
CA MET A 299 17.86 15.49 -5.36
C MET A 299 18.41 16.58 -6.28
N THR A 300 19.54 17.17 -5.92
CA THR A 300 20.25 18.19 -6.71
C THR A 300 21.55 17.68 -7.32
N HIS A 301 22.05 16.51 -6.92
CA HIS A 301 23.35 16.00 -7.34
C HIS A 301 23.25 14.64 -8.07
N PRO A 302 23.87 14.51 -9.25
CA PRO A 302 23.90 13.26 -10.02
C PRO A 302 25.01 12.28 -9.58
N GLY A 303 25.79 12.64 -8.55
CA GLY A 303 26.85 11.79 -7.99
C GLY A 303 26.35 10.84 -6.89
N PRO A 304 27.11 9.79 -6.55
CA PRO A 304 26.84 9.02 -5.35
C PRO A 304 26.82 9.98 -4.15
N LEU A 305 25.78 9.89 -3.32
CA LEU A 305 25.72 10.68 -2.09
C LEU A 305 26.99 10.41 -1.29
N ASP A 306 27.72 11.47 -0.94
CA ASP A 306 28.76 11.41 0.07
C ASP A 306 28.11 10.75 1.28
N GLY A 307 28.56 9.55 1.62
CA GLY A 307 27.89 8.68 2.58
C GLY A 307 27.93 9.29 3.99
N ARG A 308 27.21 10.37 4.26
CA ARG A 308 27.07 11.02 5.56
C ARG A 308 25.60 11.42 5.77
N ASP A 309 24.88 11.72 4.70
CA ASP A 309 23.48 12.17 4.77
C ASP A 309 22.47 11.06 4.42
N GLN A 310 21.27 11.17 5.01
CA GLN A 310 20.12 10.34 4.65
C GLN A 310 19.74 10.61 3.18
N PRO A 311 19.66 9.58 2.32
CA PRO A 311 19.23 9.80 0.95
C PRO A 311 17.81 10.38 0.89
N PRO A 312 17.54 11.35 0.01
CA PRO A 312 16.21 11.93 -0.13
C PRO A 312 15.21 10.91 -0.69
N TYR A 313 13.92 11.17 -0.52
CA TYR A 313 12.84 10.27 -0.96
C TYR A 313 12.97 9.88 -2.45
N SER A 314 13.23 10.87 -3.31
CA SER A 314 13.38 10.64 -4.74
C SER A 314 14.59 9.76 -5.10
N TYR A 315 15.64 9.74 -4.27
CA TYR A 315 16.80 8.86 -4.43
C TYR A 315 16.43 7.41 -4.12
N TYR A 316 15.78 7.18 -2.97
CA TYR A 316 15.28 5.84 -2.61
C TYR A 316 14.37 5.28 -3.70
N LEU A 317 13.41 6.07 -4.17
CA LEU A 317 12.44 5.62 -5.14
C LEU A 317 13.09 5.31 -6.48
N TYR A 318 14.01 6.16 -6.95
CA TYR A 318 14.75 5.92 -8.20
C TYR A 318 15.57 4.64 -8.16
N TYR A 319 16.41 4.43 -7.14
CA TYR A 319 17.25 3.22 -7.08
C TYR A 319 16.42 1.96 -6.84
N THR A 320 15.30 2.06 -6.12
CA THR A 320 14.34 0.96 -6.00
C THR A 320 13.72 0.65 -7.36
N TYR A 321 13.27 1.67 -8.09
CA TYR A 321 12.70 1.52 -9.43
C TYR A 321 13.69 0.94 -10.44
N ALA A 322 14.91 1.47 -10.51
CA ALA A 322 15.94 1.04 -11.45
C ALA A 322 16.31 -0.44 -11.24
N ASN A 323 16.61 -0.83 -10.00
CA ASN A 323 16.91 -2.23 -9.68
C ASN A 323 15.71 -3.16 -9.94
N MET A 324 14.50 -2.73 -9.55
CA MET A 324 13.27 -3.49 -9.80
C MET A 324 13.01 -3.66 -11.30
N THR A 325 13.27 -2.64 -12.12
CA THR A 325 13.07 -2.65 -13.57
C THR A 325 13.98 -3.67 -14.24
N VAL A 326 15.28 -3.64 -13.94
CA VAL A 326 16.26 -4.61 -14.44
C VAL A 326 15.89 -6.03 -13.99
N LEU A 327 15.54 -6.20 -12.71
CA LEU A 327 15.09 -7.49 -12.17
C LEU A 327 13.83 -7.99 -12.88
N ASN A 328 12.86 -7.12 -13.14
CA ASN A 328 11.63 -7.46 -13.83
C ASN A 328 11.86 -7.87 -15.28
N HIS A 329 12.79 -7.22 -16.00
CA HIS A 329 13.16 -7.68 -17.33
C HIS A 329 13.70 -9.12 -17.30
N LEU A 330 14.56 -9.43 -16.32
CA LEU A 330 15.09 -10.79 -16.15
C LEU A 330 14.00 -11.80 -15.77
N ARG A 331 13.15 -11.47 -14.81
CA ARG A 331 12.01 -12.31 -14.37
C ARG A 331 11.04 -12.58 -15.51
N ARG A 332 10.70 -11.55 -16.30
CA ARG A 332 9.81 -11.67 -17.47
C ARG A 332 10.38 -12.60 -18.54
N ARG A 333 11.69 -12.50 -18.86
CA ARG A 333 12.36 -13.42 -19.81
C ARG A 333 12.32 -14.88 -19.35
N ARG A 334 12.18 -15.11 -18.04
CA ARG A 334 12.05 -16.45 -17.43
C ARG A 334 10.61 -16.90 -17.21
N GLY A 335 9.61 -16.08 -17.53
CA GLY A 335 8.21 -16.37 -17.25
C GLY A 335 7.84 -16.32 -15.76
N PHE A 336 8.63 -15.62 -14.93
CA PHE A 336 8.33 -15.42 -13.51
C PHE A 336 7.47 -14.18 -13.29
N HIS A 337 6.73 -14.16 -12.18
CA HIS A 337 5.96 -12.99 -11.75
C HIS A 337 6.85 -11.77 -11.57
N THR A 338 6.47 -10.65 -12.18
CA THR A 338 7.14 -9.36 -12.02
C THR A 338 6.58 -8.59 -10.85
N PHE A 339 7.35 -7.62 -10.39
CA PHE A 339 7.01 -6.75 -9.29
C PHE A 339 6.53 -5.39 -9.75
N VAL A 340 5.75 -4.71 -8.91
CA VAL A 340 5.27 -3.36 -9.15
C VAL A 340 5.67 -2.44 -8.01
N LEU A 341 5.94 -1.17 -8.32
CA LEU A 341 6.33 -0.17 -7.34
C LEU A 341 5.10 0.60 -6.86
N ARG A 342 4.80 0.48 -5.56
CA ARG A 342 3.65 1.13 -4.92
C ARG A 342 4.06 1.85 -3.63
N PRO A 343 4.59 3.07 -3.70
CA PRO A 343 5.15 3.75 -2.55
C PRO A 343 4.07 4.43 -1.69
N HIS A 344 4.38 4.64 -0.41
CA HIS A 344 3.69 5.64 0.39
C HIS A 344 4.14 7.01 -0.11
N CYS A 345 3.18 7.84 -0.54
CA CYS A 345 3.49 9.06 -1.25
C CYS A 345 2.42 10.15 -1.04
N GLY A 346 2.86 11.32 -0.57
CA GLY A 346 2.05 12.51 -0.40
C GLY A 346 1.00 12.42 0.71
N GLU A 347 1.20 11.59 1.72
CA GLU A 347 0.53 11.74 3.03
C GLU A 347 1.00 13.02 3.74
N ALA A 348 2.32 13.22 3.74
CA ALA A 348 3.02 14.36 4.32
C ALA A 348 4.33 14.65 3.56
N GLY A 349 5.18 15.50 4.14
CA GLY A 349 6.43 15.90 3.50
C GLY A 349 6.23 16.87 2.32
N PRO A 350 7.27 17.07 1.49
CA PRO A 350 7.25 17.99 0.38
C PRO A 350 6.56 17.43 -0.88
N ILE A 351 5.99 18.33 -1.69
CA ILE A 351 5.22 18.00 -2.91
C ILE A 351 6.07 17.21 -3.93
N HIS A 352 7.40 17.35 -3.94
CA HIS A 352 8.25 16.65 -4.90
C HIS A 352 8.23 15.12 -4.73
N HIS A 353 7.79 14.59 -3.58
CA HIS A 353 7.56 13.15 -3.45
C HIS A 353 6.53 12.64 -4.46
N LEU A 354 5.43 13.39 -4.64
CA LEU A 354 4.35 13.07 -5.58
C LEU A 354 4.80 13.15 -7.04
N VAL A 355 5.84 13.93 -7.34
CA VAL A 355 6.49 13.97 -8.66
C VAL A 355 7.20 12.66 -8.93
N SER A 356 8.05 12.21 -7.99
CA SER A 356 8.73 10.91 -8.08
C SER A 356 7.73 9.76 -8.14
N GLY A 357 6.66 9.81 -7.33
CA GLY A 357 5.56 8.85 -7.39
C GLY A 357 4.90 8.82 -8.77
N PHE A 358 4.58 9.98 -9.34
CA PHE A 358 3.97 10.09 -10.67
C PHE A 358 4.83 9.47 -11.78
N MET A 359 6.15 9.71 -11.72
CA MET A 359 7.07 9.25 -12.77
C MET A 359 7.36 7.74 -12.71
N LEU A 360 7.41 7.15 -11.51
CA LEU A 360 7.99 5.82 -11.31
C LEU A 360 7.00 4.76 -10.81
N SER A 361 5.89 5.15 -10.18
CA SER A 361 5.00 4.20 -9.51
C SER A 361 3.81 3.79 -10.37
N GLU A 362 3.31 2.57 -10.12
CA GLU A 362 2.04 2.11 -10.69
C GLU A 362 0.85 2.74 -9.96
N ASN A 363 0.90 2.72 -8.63
CA ASN A 363 -0.08 3.32 -7.73
C ASN A 363 0.65 3.94 -6.53
N ILE A 364 0.00 4.86 -5.82
CA ILE A 364 0.51 5.41 -4.56
C ILE A 364 -0.44 5.12 -3.39
N SER A 365 0.11 5.10 -2.17
CA SER A 365 -0.66 5.17 -0.92
C SER A 365 -0.75 6.61 -0.42
N HIS A 366 -1.90 6.99 0.12
CA HIS A 366 -2.31 8.29 0.70
C HIS A 366 -2.66 9.41 -0.29
N GLY A 367 -1.68 10.04 -0.96
CA GLY A 367 -1.94 11.13 -1.92
C GLY A 367 -2.65 12.39 -1.38
N LEU A 368 -2.67 12.62 -0.06
CA LEU A 368 -3.34 13.75 0.58
C LEU A 368 -2.86 15.11 0.05
N LEU A 369 -1.57 15.26 -0.23
CA LEU A 369 -0.96 16.52 -0.66
C LEU A 369 -1.27 16.91 -2.11
N LEU A 370 -1.84 16.01 -2.92
CA LEU A 370 -2.32 16.36 -4.27
C LEU A 370 -3.35 17.50 -4.23
N ARG A 371 -4.12 17.63 -3.14
CA ARG A 371 -5.05 18.76 -2.90
C ARG A 371 -4.37 20.14 -2.94
N LYS A 372 -3.05 20.20 -2.74
CA LYS A 372 -2.25 21.44 -2.76
C LYS A 372 -1.51 21.65 -4.08
N ALA A 373 -1.54 20.68 -4.99
CA ALA A 373 -0.80 20.68 -6.25
C ALA A 373 -1.75 20.41 -7.43
N PRO A 374 -2.49 21.43 -7.92
CA PRO A 374 -3.46 21.26 -9.00
C PRO A 374 -2.87 20.63 -10.27
N VAL A 375 -1.63 20.99 -10.61
CA VAL A 375 -0.94 20.43 -11.79
C VAL A 375 -0.77 18.91 -11.64
N LEU A 376 -0.19 18.46 -10.52
CA LEU A 376 -0.02 17.04 -10.26
C LEU A 376 -1.36 16.31 -10.15
N GLN A 377 -2.33 16.86 -9.42
CA GLN A 377 -3.64 16.22 -9.31
C GLN A 377 -4.31 16.01 -10.67
N TYR A 378 -4.20 16.99 -11.56
CA TYR A 378 -4.72 16.86 -12.93
C TYR A 378 -3.94 15.81 -13.73
N LEU A 379 -2.62 15.72 -13.58
CA LEU A 379 -1.82 14.67 -14.21
C LEU A 379 -2.16 13.26 -13.69
N TYR A 380 -2.37 13.08 -12.37
CA TYR A 380 -2.83 11.81 -11.80
C TYR A 380 -4.21 11.41 -12.33
N TYR A 381 -5.10 12.40 -12.55
CA TYR A 381 -6.37 12.18 -13.22
C TYR A 381 -6.16 11.75 -14.69
N LEU A 382 -5.39 12.49 -15.48
CA LEU A 382 -5.20 12.16 -16.91
C LEU A 382 -4.52 10.80 -17.11
N ALA A 383 -3.51 10.50 -16.30
CA ALA A 383 -2.78 9.23 -16.35
C ALA A 383 -3.50 8.08 -15.63
N GLN A 384 -4.61 8.37 -14.94
CA GLN A 384 -5.38 7.40 -14.14
C GLN A 384 -4.52 6.58 -13.17
N ILE A 385 -3.54 7.22 -12.52
CA ILE A 385 -2.67 6.58 -11.51
C ILE A 385 -3.49 6.32 -10.23
N GLY A 386 -3.44 5.08 -9.74
CA GLY A 386 -4.20 4.65 -8.58
C GLY A 386 -3.74 5.29 -7.26
N ILE A 387 -4.68 5.69 -6.41
CA ILE A 387 -4.42 6.26 -5.07
C ILE A 387 -5.20 5.47 -4.01
N ALA A 388 -4.50 4.69 -3.20
CA ALA A 388 -5.08 3.99 -2.06
C ALA A 388 -5.13 4.95 -0.86
N MET A 389 -6.34 5.28 -0.38
CA MET A 389 -6.54 6.27 0.67
C MET A 389 -7.11 5.61 1.93
N SER A 390 -6.58 5.98 3.10
CA SER A 390 -7.01 5.45 4.41
C SER A 390 -7.53 6.57 5.32
N PRO A 391 -8.79 7.03 5.14
CA PRO A 391 -9.33 8.19 5.84
C PRO A 391 -9.31 8.15 7.37
N LEU A 392 -9.55 7.00 8.01
CA LEU A 392 -9.51 6.89 9.48
C LEU A 392 -8.09 7.02 10.02
N SER A 393 -7.11 6.43 9.34
CA SER A 393 -5.68 6.64 9.63
C SER A 393 -5.32 8.13 9.49
N ASN A 394 -5.66 8.73 8.35
CA ASN A 394 -5.36 10.14 8.10
C ASN A 394 -6.03 11.07 9.12
N ASN A 395 -7.25 10.74 9.58
CA ASN A 395 -7.98 11.45 10.63
C ASN A 395 -7.23 11.45 11.96
N SER A 396 -6.59 10.34 12.30
CA SER A 396 -5.90 10.16 13.57
C SER A 396 -4.52 10.81 13.59
N LEU A 397 -3.89 11.00 12.42
CA LEU A 397 -2.49 11.42 12.33
C LEU A 397 -2.25 12.78 11.67
N PHE A 398 -3.05 13.20 10.69
CA PHE A 398 -2.70 14.33 9.81
C PHE A 398 -3.79 15.38 9.64
N LEU A 399 -5.04 14.96 9.50
CA LEU A 399 -6.08 15.83 8.98
C LEU A 399 -7.46 15.32 9.38
N SER A 400 -8.31 16.18 9.94
CA SER A 400 -9.67 15.80 10.31
C SER A 400 -10.45 15.15 9.15
N TYR A 401 -11.29 14.17 9.48
CA TYR A 401 -12.01 13.32 8.52
C TYR A 401 -12.79 14.13 7.47
N HIS A 402 -13.52 15.17 7.90
CA HIS A 402 -14.29 16.04 7.00
C HIS A 402 -13.44 16.83 6.00
N ARG A 403 -12.15 17.03 6.29
CA ARG A 403 -11.24 17.74 5.40
C ARG A 403 -10.51 16.81 4.44
N ASN A 404 -10.64 15.49 4.58
CA ASN A 404 -10.00 14.51 3.71
C ASN A 404 -10.44 14.75 2.25
N PRO A 405 -9.51 14.77 1.29
CA PRO A 405 -9.84 15.13 -0.08
C PRO A 405 -10.46 13.98 -0.90
N LEU A 406 -10.68 12.80 -0.30
CA LEU A 406 -11.25 11.64 -0.99
C LEU A 406 -12.56 11.94 -1.74
N PRO A 407 -13.57 12.61 -1.17
CA PRO A 407 -14.81 12.93 -1.90
C PRO A 407 -14.55 13.85 -3.10
N GLU A 408 -13.62 14.79 -2.95
CA GLU A 408 -13.23 15.71 -4.01
C GLU A 408 -12.51 14.94 -5.14
N TYR A 409 -11.62 14.02 -4.80
CA TYR A 409 -10.90 13.18 -5.77
C TYR A 409 -11.86 12.24 -6.52
N LEU A 410 -12.82 11.64 -5.80
CA LEU A 410 -13.89 10.84 -6.41
C LEU A 410 -14.73 11.67 -7.36
N SER A 411 -15.13 12.88 -6.95
CA SER A 411 -15.94 13.76 -7.81
C SER A 411 -15.22 14.09 -9.12
N ARG A 412 -13.91 14.32 -9.05
CA ARG A 412 -13.06 14.63 -10.21
C ARG A 412 -12.76 13.43 -11.10
N GLY A 413 -13.02 12.22 -10.63
CA GLY A 413 -12.76 10.98 -11.37
C GLY A 413 -11.31 10.53 -11.31
N LEU A 414 -10.58 10.87 -10.24
CA LEU A 414 -9.30 10.24 -9.96
C LEU A 414 -9.53 8.75 -9.64
N MET A 415 -8.57 7.91 -10.03
CA MET A 415 -8.59 6.48 -9.75
C MET A 415 -8.23 6.23 -8.28
N ILE A 416 -9.23 6.19 -7.40
CA ILE A 416 -9.02 6.06 -5.96
C ILE A 416 -9.69 4.81 -5.38
N SER A 417 -9.13 4.29 -4.29
CA SER A 417 -9.70 3.22 -3.47
C SER A 417 -9.66 3.58 -1.98
N LEU A 418 -10.54 2.96 -1.19
CA LEU A 418 -10.47 2.95 0.27
C LEU A 418 -9.57 1.81 0.76
N SER A 419 -8.78 2.07 1.78
CA SER A 419 -7.88 1.12 2.44
C SER A 419 -7.84 1.37 3.95
N THR A 420 -7.29 0.42 4.72
CA THR A 420 -7.36 0.46 6.19
C THR A 420 -6.08 0.92 6.89
N ASP A 421 -4.93 0.83 6.23
CA ASP A 421 -3.60 1.13 6.79
C ASP A 421 -3.22 0.22 7.96
N ASP A 422 -3.64 0.58 9.17
CA ASP A 422 -3.37 -0.14 10.41
C ASP A 422 -4.67 -0.42 11.20
N PRO A 423 -5.43 -1.48 10.86
CA PRO A 423 -6.63 -1.90 11.61
C PRO A 423 -6.46 -1.97 13.12
N LEU A 424 -5.31 -2.45 13.61
CA LEU A 424 -5.00 -2.56 15.03
C LEU A 424 -5.06 -1.21 15.75
N GLN A 425 -4.64 -0.13 15.09
CA GLN A 425 -4.56 1.21 15.67
C GLN A 425 -5.84 2.04 15.44
N PHE A 426 -6.56 1.80 14.35
CA PHE A 426 -7.59 2.74 13.87
C PHE A 426 -9.03 2.18 13.83
N HIS A 427 -9.22 0.87 13.95
CA HIS A 427 -10.50 0.21 13.71
C HIS A 427 -11.01 -0.56 14.92
N PHE A 428 -12.33 -0.60 15.08
CA PHE A 428 -12.99 -1.29 16.20
C PHE A 428 -13.69 -2.59 15.78
N THR A 429 -14.06 -2.72 14.51
CA THR A 429 -14.90 -3.82 14.02
C THR A 429 -14.09 -5.05 13.60
N LYS A 430 -14.77 -6.19 13.41
CA LYS A 430 -14.15 -7.43 12.86
C LYS A 430 -13.74 -7.26 11.39
N GLU A 431 -14.45 -6.40 10.65
CA GLU A 431 -14.26 -6.20 9.21
C GLU A 431 -13.79 -4.75 8.96
N PRO A 432 -12.48 -4.45 9.14
CA PRO A 432 -11.98 -3.07 9.17
C PRO A 432 -12.23 -2.33 7.84
N LEU A 433 -12.07 -3.02 6.70
CA LEU A 433 -12.35 -2.40 5.40
C LEU A 433 -13.83 -2.00 5.29
N MET A 434 -14.75 -2.82 5.78
CA MET A 434 -16.19 -2.50 5.75
C MET A 434 -16.53 -1.33 6.68
N GLU A 435 -15.81 -1.17 7.79
CA GLU A 435 -15.91 0.02 8.66
C GLU A 435 -15.48 1.30 7.93
N GLU A 436 -14.36 1.29 7.19
CA GLU A 436 -13.95 2.43 6.33
C GLU A 436 -15.04 2.81 5.32
N TYR A 437 -15.56 1.84 4.56
CA TYR A 437 -16.65 2.11 3.61
C TYR A 437 -17.91 2.64 4.30
N SER A 438 -18.27 2.08 5.46
CA SER A 438 -19.48 2.47 6.19
C SER A 438 -19.38 3.90 6.71
N ILE A 439 -18.24 4.28 7.30
CA ILE A 439 -18.02 5.63 7.83
C ILE A 439 -17.93 6.63 6.67
N ALA A 440 -17.18 6.33 5.60
CA ALA A 440 -17.12 7.15 4.39
C ALA A 440 -18.51 7.39 3.80
N ALA A 441 -19.33 6.36 3.67
CA ALA A 441 -20.69 6.50 3.15
C ALA A 441 -21.57 7.38 4.03
N GLN A 442 -21.53 7.21 5.34
CA GLN A 442 -22.39 7.97 6.26
C GLN A 442 -21.95 9.43 6.41
N VAL A 443 -20.64 9.71 6.44
CA VAL A 443 -20.10 11.05 6.65
C VAL A 443 -20.13 11.87 5.36
N TRP A 444 -19.75 11.27 4.22
CA TRP A 444 -19.70 11.97 2.93
C TRP A 444 -20.93 11.75 2.05
N LYS A 445 -21.93 11.02 2.55
CA LYS A 445 -23.20 10.73 1.85
C LYS A 445 -22.97 10.04 0.49
N LEU A 446 -22.02 9.11 0.44
CA LEU A 446 -21.74 8.33 -0.77
C LEU A 446 -22.91 7.41 -1.08
N SER A 447 -23.33 7.39 -2.35
CA SER A 447 -24.36 6.49 -2.85
C SER A 447 -23.84 5.05 -2.94
N SER A 448 -24.76 4.09 -3.15
CA SER A 448 -24.35 2.70 -3.45
C SER A 448 -23.49 2.62 -4.72
N CYS A 449 -23.79 3.42 -5.74
CA CYS A 449 -22.99 3.51 -6.96
C CYS A 449 -21.56 3.98 -6.66
N ASP A 450 -21.39 5.01 -5.83
CA ASP A 450 -20.08 5.52 -5.43
C ASP A 450 -19.25 4.49 -4.67
N MET A 451 -19.88 3.78 -3.73
CA MET A 451 -19.23 2.69 -3.00
C MET A 451 -18.81 1.54 -3.93
N CYS A 452 -19.66 1.20 -4.90
CA CYS A 452 -19.34 0.16 -5.90
C CYS A 452 -18.22 0.61 -6.85
N GLU A 453 -18.16 1.90 -7.21
CA GLU A 453 -17.09 2.49 -8.02
C GLU A 453 -15.75 2.40 -7.29
N LEU A 454 -15.69 2.80 -6.01
CA LEU A 454 -14.49 2.66 -5.17
C LEU A 454 -14.03 1.20 -5.03
N ALA A 455 -14.98 0.27 -4.83
CA ALA A 455 -14.69 -1.16 -4.76
C ALA A 455 -14.15 -1.70 -6.09
N ARG A 456 -14.77 -1.34 -7.23
CA ARG A 456 -14.27 -1.69 -8.57
C ARG A 456 -12.85 -1.18 -8.78
N ASN A 457 -12.57 0.07 -8.40
CA ASN A 457 -11.26 0.68 -8.54
C ASN A 457 -10.20 -0.05 -7.69
N SER A 458 -10.56 -0.47 -6.47
CA SER A 458 -9.66 -1.27 -5.62
C SER A 458 -9.20 -2.57 -6.29
N VAL A 459 -10.10 -3.26 -7.00
CA VAL A 459 -9.77 -4.48 -7.75
C VAL A 459 -8.87 -4.16 -8.94
N LEU A 460 -9.16 -3.10 -9.67
CA LEU A 460 -8.36 -2.67 -10.81
C LEU A 460 -6.92 -2.33 -10.39
N MET A 461 -6.77 -1.61 -9.28
CA MET A 461 -5.47 -1.21 -8.71
C MET A 461 -4.71 -2.38 -8.07
N SER A 462 -5.39 -3.43 -7.63
CA SER A 462 -4.75 -4.54 -6.92
C SER A 462 -3.74 -5.33 -7.78
N GLY A 463 -2.87 -6.10 -7.15
CA GLY A 463 -1.86 -6.98 -7.74
C GLY A 463 -2.38 -8.39 -8.03
N PHE A 464 -3.69 -8.62 -7.95
CA PHE A 464 -4.27 -9.91 -8.31
C PHE A 464 -4.13 -10.22 -9.80
N SER A 465 -4.08 -11.52 -10.13
CA SER A 465 -3.84 -11.97 -11.49
C SER A 465 -4.95 -11.53 -12.45
N HIS A 466 -4.62 -11.41 -13.74
CA HIS A 466 -5.62 -11.17 -14.80
C HIS A 466 -6.80 -12.14 -14.71
N LYS A 467 -6.53 -13.43 -14.41
CA LYS A 467 -7.58 -14.45 -14.25
C LYS A 467 -8.55 -14.09 -13.12
N ALA A 468 -8.04 -13.65 -11.97
CA ALA A 468 -8.86 -13.22 -10.84
C ALA A 468 -9.65 -11.94 -11.19
N LYS A 469 -8.99 -10.92 -11.73
CA LYS A 469 -9.66 -9.66 -12.13
C LYS A 469 -10.73 -9.89 -13.20
N SER A 470 -10.47 -10.71 -14.21
CA SER A 470 -11.43 -11.12 -15.24
C SER A 470 -12.64 -11.85 -14.63
N TYR A 471 -12.40 -12.69 -13.63
CA TYR A 471 -13.47 -13.34 -12.89
C TYR A 471 -14.25 -12.38 -11.98
N TRP A 472 -13.62 -11.35 -11.42
CA TRP A 472 -14.27 -10.43 -10.49
C TRP A 472 -14.99 -9.26 -11.15
N LEU A 473 -14.46 -8.74 -12.25
CA LEU A 473 -14.98 -7.55 -12.93
C LEU A 473 -15.68 -7.87 -14.25
N GLY A 474 -15.34 -9.00 -14.87
CA GLY A 474 -15.88 -9.45 -16.15
C GLY A 474 -14.79 -9.69 -17.19
N PRO A 475 -15.08 -10.50 -18.23
CA PRO A 475 -14.08 -10.91 -19.22
C PRO A 475 -13.47 -9.76 -20.01
N LYS A 476 -14.19 -8.64 -20.15
CA LYS A 476 -13.78 -7.47 -20.92
C LYS A 476 -13.20 -6.35 -20.07
N TYR A 477 -12.87 -6.59 -18.79
CA TYR A 477 -12.48 -5.53 -17.86
C TYR A 477 -11.27 -4.67 -18.30
N SER A 478 -10.42 -5.20 -19.18
CA SER A 478 -9.25 -4.52 -19.72
C SER A 478 -9.55 -3.58 -20.89
N LYS A 479 -10.79 -3.58 -21.41
CA LYS A 479 -11.23 -2.63 -22.44
C LYS A 479 -11.45 -1.24 -21.83
N GLU A 480 -11.66 -0.26 -22.68
CA GLU A 480 -12.04 1.10 -22.26
C GLU A 480 -13.57 1.31 -22.32
N GLY A 481 -14.04 2.31 -21.60
CA GLY A 481 -15.45 2.71 -21.60
C GLY A 481 -16.42 1.68 -21.01
N PRO A 482 -17.72 1.79 -21.33
CA PRO A 482 -18.77 0.91 -20.80
C PRO A 482 -18.54 -0.57 -21.10
N GLU A 483 -17.87 -0.91 -22.21
CA GLU A 483 -17.53 -2.31 -22.53
C GLU A 483 -16.64 -2.98 -21.49
N SER A 484 -15.90 -2.19 -20.72
CA SER A 484 -15.02 -2.64 -19.63
C SER A 484 -15.78 -3.09 -18.38
N ASN A 485 -17.10 -2.92 -18.35
CA ASN A 485 -17.90 -3.12 -17.16
C ASN A 485 -18.91 -4.24 -17.36
N ASP A 486 -18.99 -5.16 -16.40
CA ASP A 486 -20.13 -6.05 -16.24
C ASP A 486 -20.84 -5.69 -14.94
N ILE A 487 -21.94 -4.94 -15.04
CA ILE A 487 -22.74 -4.51 -13.88
C ILE A 487 -23.18 -5.70 -13.00
N ARG A 488 -23.32 -6.91 -13.55
CA ARG A 488 -23.66 -8.11 -12.78
C ARG A 488 -22.52 -8.62 -11.91
N ARG A 489 -21.34 -8.00 -11.99
CA ARG A 489 -20.17 -8.32 -11.18
C ARG A 489 -19.69 -7.13 -10.37
N THR A 490 -19.71 -5.92 -10.97
CA THR A 490 -19.22 -4.69 -10.33
C THR A 490 -20.32 -3.93 -9.60
N ASN A 491 -21.59 -4.14 -9.96
CA ASN A 491 -22.73 -3.33 -9.56
C ASN A 491 -22.56 -1.81 -9.82
N VAL A 492 -21.63 -1.42 -10.70
CA VAL A 492 -21.48 -0.04 -11.16
C VAL A 492 -22.30 0.13 -12.43
N PRO A 493 -23.28 1.04 -12.48
CA PRO A 493 -24.06 1.32 -13.69
C PRO A 493 -23.18 1.74 -14.87
N ASP A 494 -23.51 1.24 -16.07
CA ASP A 494 -22.82 1.64 -17.30
C ASP A 494 -22.93 3.14 -17.58
N ILE A 495 -23.98 3.79 -17.07
CA ILE A 495 -24.16 5.25 -17.10
C ILE A 495 -23.00 5.97 -16.38
N ARG A 496 -22.56 5.45 -15.23
CA ARG A 496 -21.42 5.98 -14.48
C ARG A 496 -20.12 5.78 -15.26
N VAL A 497 -19.91 4.58 -15.79
CA VAL A 497 -18.69 4.22 -16.52
C VAL A 497 -18.58 5.02 -17.83
N ALA A 498 -19.69 5.21 -18.55
CA ALA A 498 -19.77 6.06 -19.74
C ALA A 498 -19.37 7.49 -19.40
N TYR A 499 -19.99 8.08 -18.37
CA TYR A 499 -19.66 9.43 -17.92
C TYR A 499 -18.16 9.62 -17.62
N ARG A 500 -17.56 8.68 -16.87
CA ARG A 500 -16.12 8.73 -16.54
C ARG A 500 -15.24 8.65 -17.79
N SER A 501 -15.55 7.71 -18.67
CA SER A 501 -14.77 7.47 -19.91
C SER A 501 -14.89 8.64 -20.89
N GLU A 502 -16.10 9.15 -21.11
CA GLU A 502 -16.36 10.29 -21.99
C GLU A 502 -15.67 11.55 -21.47
N THR A 503 -15.80 11.83 -20.17
CA THR A 503 -15.15 13.00 -19.56
C THR A 503 -13.63 12.91 -19.63
N LEU A 504 -13.03 11.75 -19.35
CA LEU A 504 -11.59 11.57 -19.51
C LEU A 504 -11.14 11.75 -20.97
N SER A 505 -11.90 11.18 -21.91
CA SER A 505 -11.60 11.29 -23.34
C SER A 505 -11.69 12.74 -23.82
N GLU A 506 -12.66 13.52 -23.34
CA GLU A 506 -12.77 14.95 -23.62
C GLU A 506 -11.57 15.74 -23.08
N GLU A 507 -11.14 15.50 -21.84
CA GLU A 507 -9.97 16.18 -21.28
C GLU A 507 -8.67 15.81 -22.01
N LEU A 508 -8.51 14.53 -22.41
CA LEU A 508 -7.39 14.08 -23.23
C LEU A 508 -7.44 14.71 -24.63
N HIS A 509 -8.62 14.78 -25.25
CA HIS A 509 -8.79 15.43 -26.56
C HIS A 509 -8.57 16.94 -26.48
N LEU A 510 -8.79 17.58 -25.35
CA LEU A 510 -8.47 19.00 -25.15
C LEU A 510 -6.96 19.27 -25.18
N ILE A 511 -6.16 18.36 -24.61
CA ILE A 511 -4.70 18.54 -24.51
C ILE A 511 -3.93 17.97 -25.71
N THR A 512 -4.45 16.95 -26.39
CA THR A 512 -3.74 16.24 -27.48
C THR A 512 -3.42 17.13 -28.70
N PRO A 513 -4.33 17.98 -29.20
CA PRO A 513 -4.04 18.91 -30.29
C PRO A 513 -2.89 19.86 -29.98
N ALA A 514 -2.76 20.28 -28.72
CA ALA A 514 -1.65 21.13 -28.28
C ALA A 514 -0.30 20.39 -28.30
N VAL A 515 -0.30 19.06 -28.14
CA VAL A 515 0.90 18.22 -28.25
C VAL A 515 1.34 18.04 -29.72
N SER A 516 0.39 17.99 -30.66
CA SER A 516 0.70 17.87 -32.11
C SER A 516 1.20 19.16 -32.76
N ILE A 517 0.89 20.34 -32.20
CA ILE A 517 1.34 21.64 -32.72
C ILE A 517 2.74 22.02 -32.20
N GLY A 518 3.22 21.33 -31.16
CA GLY A 518 4.54 21.57 -30.54
C GLY A 518 5.66 20.63 -31.01
N ARG A 519 5.49 19.90 -32.12
CA ARG A 519 6.54 19.10 -32.78
C ARG A 519 6.97 19.72 -34.09
#